data_AF-A0A9D8HGI7-F1
#
_entry.id   AF-A0A9D8HGI7-F1
#
_cell.length_a   1.000
_cell.length_b   1.000
_cell.length_c   1.000
_cell.angle_alpha   90.00
_cell.angle_beta   90.00
_cell.angle_gamma   90.00
#
_symmetry.space_group_name_H-M   'P 1'
#
loop_
_entity.id
_entity.type
_entity.pdbx_description
1 polymer ?
#
loop_
_entity_poly.entity_id
_entity_poly.type
_entity_poly.pdbx_seq_one_letter_code
_entity_poly.pdbx_strand_id
1 'polypeptide(L)'
;MNVLKRLGLLVAVLAVIVAACGGGGGGLSGEAKAKADEIKAELLADGGGDNPFTDDKTASCFADGIVGAFGVARINELDTGAGVEAGFENMTAAEQEKVADLALDCVDFKKIIKEQMAGAGLPDNVANCVGDKLNKDLLKGLFLAQIRGEDPSNSEALMAVVMQCFTG
;
A
#
# COMPACT_ATOMS: atom_id res chain seq x y z
N MET A 1 56.42 -9.08 18.50
CA MET A 1 55.27 -9.73 17.85
C MET A 1 54.21 -8.67 17.58
N ASN A 2 53.90 -8.47 16.30
CA ASN A 2 52.70 -7.92 15.64
C ASN A 2 51.59 -7.39 16.60
N VAL A 3 50.90 -6.27 16.38
CA VAL A 3 50.16 -5.90 15.16
C VAL A 3 49.81 -4.39 15.23
N LEU A 4 50.55 -3.51 14.55
CA LEU A 4 49.98 -2.25 14.04
C LEU A 4 49.01 -2.65 12.90
N LYS A 5 47.71 -2.73 13.17
CA LYS A 5 46.67 -2.82 12.13
C LYS A 5 45.28 -2.67 12.77
N ARG A 6 44.48 -1.74 12.22
CA ARG A 6 43.07 -1.40 12.49
C ARG A 6 42.89 -0.43 13.67
N LEU A 7 42.69 0.89 13.52
CA LEU A 7 41.86 1.65 12.56
C LEU A 7 40.50 0.97 12.36
N GLY A 8 39.53 1.39 13.16
CA GLY A 8 38.19 0.83 13.13
C GLY A 8 37.23 1.62 14.03
N LEU A 9 37.07 2.91 13.70
CA LEU A 9 35.77 3.60 13.68
C LEU A 9 34.72 3.09 14.71
N LEU A 10 34.88 3.47 15.98
CA LEU A 10 33.80 3.41 16.97
C LEU A 10 32.88 4.63 16.76
N VAL A 11 32.12 4.63 15.66
CA VAL A 11 30.89 5.43 15.55
C VAL A 11 29.76 4.51 15.97
N ALA A 12 29.32 4.67 17.21
CA ALA A 12 28.13 4.05 17.74
C ALA A 12 26.90 4.61 16.99
N VAL A 13 26.55 4.00 15.86
CA VAL A 13 25.22 4.12 15.25
C VAL A 13 24.29 3.16 16.00
N LEU A 14 23.79 3.64 17.14
CA LEU A 14 22.66 3.06 17.86
C LEU A 14 21.45 3.95 17.58
N ALA A 15 20.76 3.68 16.47
CA ALA A 15 19.47 4.28 16.14
C ALA A 15 18.65 3.40 15.17
N VAL A 16 18.52 2.10 15.49
CA VAL A 16 17.60 1.19 14.78
C VAL A 16 16.53 0.73 15.77
N ILE A 17 15.42 1.46 15.83
CA ILE A 17 14.12 1.03 16.39
C ILE A 17 13.03 1.75 15.56
N VAL A 18 12.40 1.07 14.60
CA VAL A 18 11.00 0.57 14.64
C VAL A 18 9.94 1.64 14.91
N ALA A 19 9.27 2.09 13.84
CA ALA A 19 7.86 2.54 13.80
C ALA A 19 7.46 2.55 12.30
N ALA A 20 6.59 1.67 11.82
CA ALA A 20 5.15 1.90 11.81
C ALA A 20 4.82 3.36 11.45
N CYS A 21 4.31 3.56 10.24
CA CYS A 21 3.82 4.84 9.70
C CYS A 21 3.13 5.67 10.79
N GLY A 22 3.83 6.70 11.29
CA GLY A 22 3.41 7.39 12.51
C GLY A 22 4.49 8.29 13.13
N GLY A 23 5.10 9.16 12.33
CA GLY A 23 5.84 10.33 12.80
C GLY A 23 7.11 10.08 13.63
N GLY A 24 8.30 10.11 12.99
CA GLY A 24 9.56 10.11 13.74
C GLY A 24 10.84 9.94 12.92
N GLY A 25 11.22 10.96 12.13
CA GLY A 25 12.62 11.39 12.03
C GLY A 25 13.69 10.47 11.41
N GLY A 26 13.33 9.55 10.51
CA GLY A 26 14.27 8.84 9.64
C GLY A 26 13.88 8.99 8.18
N GLY A 27 14.12 10.18 7.61
CA GLY A 27 13.74 10.49 6.23
C GLY A 27 14.44 9.60 5.22
N LEU A 28 13.78 9.34 4.09
CA LEU A 28 14.40 8.72 2.92
C LEU A 28 15.70 9.47 2.55
N SER A 29 16.68 8.74 2.02
CA SER A 29 17.86 9.37 1.41
C SER A 29 17.42 10.29 0.26
N GLY A 30 18.28 11.22 -0.18
CA GLY A 30 17.91 12.15 -1.26
C GLY A 30 17.47 11.44 -2.55
N GLU A 31 18.12 10.34 -2.90
CA GLU A 31 17.77 9.49 -4.05
C GLU A 31 16.44 8.75 -3.84
N ALA A 32 16.25 8.16 -2.64
CA ALA A 32 15.01 7.49 -2.30
C ALA A 32 13.83 8.46 -2.25
N LYS A 33 14.05 9.68 -1.76
CA LYS A 33 13.04 10.72 -1.77
C LYS A 33 12.66 11.15 -3.19
N ALA A 34 13.63 11.30 -4.08
CA ALA A 34 13.35 11.62 -5.48
C ALA A 34 12.50 10.53 -6.15
N LYS A 35 12.79 9.24 -5.91
CA LYS A 35 11.98 8.14 -6.44
C LYS A 35 10.58 8.10 -5.81
N ALA A 36 10.44 8.39 -4.53
CA ALA A 36 9.13 8.48 -3.89
C ALA A 36 8.30 9.64 -4.45
N ASP A 37 8.93 10.80 -4.67
CA ASP A 37 8.28 11.97 -5.27
C ASP A 37 7.84 11.68 -6.74
N GLU A 38 8.63 10.88 -7.49
CA GLU A 38 8.27 10.38 -8.84
C GLU A 38 7.03 9.47 -8.80
N ILE A 39 7.04 8.42 -7.98
CA ILE A 39 5.89 7.50 -7.83
C ILE A 39 4.64 8.26 -7.39
N LYS A 40 4.79 9.18 -6.44
CA LYS A 40 3.69 10.05 -6.00
C LYS A 40 3.11 10.86 -7.17
N ALA A 41 3.96 11.45 -8.00
CA ALA A 41 3.51 12.24 -9.13
C ALA A 41 2.72 11.38 -10.14
N GLU A 42 3.15 10.14 -10.39
CA GLU A 42 2.43 9.19 -11.24
C GLU A 42 1.06 8.83 -10.66
N LEU A 43 1.01 8.51 -9.36
CA LEU A 43 -0.24 8.19 -8.66
C LEU A 43 -1.24 9.36 -8.70
N LEU A 44 -0.77 10.60 -8.61
CA LEU A 44 -1.63 11.79 -8.69
C LEU A 44 -2.01 12.15 -10.13
N ALA A 45 -1.18 11.78 -11.11
CA ALA A 45 -1.45 12.00 -12.52
C ALA A 45 -2.53 11.05 -13.07
N ASP A 46 -2.72 9.89 -12.44
CA ASP A 46 -3.84 9.00 -12.74
C ASP A 46 -5.16 9.63 -12.26
N GLY A 47 -5.81 10.37 -13.16
CA GLY A 47 -7.11 10.99 -12.93
C GLY A 47 -8.31 10.06 -13.07
N GLY A 48 -8.10 8.74 -13.14
CA GLY A 48 -9.17 7.75 -13.17
C GLY A 48 -10.09 7.87 -11.96
N GLY A 49 -11.41 7.77 -12.17
CA GLY A 49 -12.41 7.88 -11.10
C GLY A 49 -12.30 6.80 -10.01
N ASP A 50 -11.55 5.73 -10.30
CA ASP A 50 -11.31 4.61 -9.39
C ASP A 50 -9.94 4.68 -8.68
N ASN A 51 -9.13 5.73 -8.94
CA ASN A 51 -7.82 5.88 -8.30
C ASN A 51 -7.98 6.25 -6.81
N PRO A 52 -7.52 5.41 -5.86
CA PRO A 52 -7.62 5.71 -4.43
C PRO A 52 -6.54 6.69 -3.94
N PHE A 53 -5.57 7.08 -4.78
CA PHE A 53 -4.42 7.92 -4.43
C PHE A 53 -4.57 9.37 -4.91
N THR A 54 -5.80 9.89 -4.97
CA THR A 54 -6.10 11.23 -5.52
C THR A 54 -5.68 12.39 -4.64
N ASP A 55 -5.36 12.15 -3.36
CA ASP A 55 -4.86 13.17 -2.45
C ASP A 55 -3.37 13.03 -2.16
N ASP A 56 -2.72 14.19 -2.00
CA ASP A 56 -1.28 14.32 -1.80
C ASP A 56 -0.76 13.49 -0.62
N LYS A 57 -1.54 13.39 0.46
CA LYS A 57 -1.15 12.72 1.69
C LYS A 57 -1.17 11.21 1.51
N THR A 58 -2.23 10.66 0.91
CA THR A 58 -2.36 9.23 0.63
C THR A 58 -1.32 8.78 -0.40
N ALA A 59 -1.12 9.55 -1.47
CA ALA A 59 -0.09 9.28 -2.47
C ALA A 59 1.33 9.32 -1.86
N SER A 60 1.65 10.35 -1.06
CA SER A 60 2.93 10.43 -0.33
C SER A 60 3.12 9.26 0.63
N CYS A 61 2.09 8.91 1.41
CA CYS A 61 2.17 7.80 2.36
C CYS A 61 2.55 6.50 1.66
N PHE A 62 1.88 6.19 0.55
CA PHE A 62 2.12 4.96 -0.19
C PHE A 62 3.48 4.99 -0.89
N ALA A 63 3.82 6.08 -1.58
CA ALA A 63 5.10 6.20 -2.29
C ALA A 63 6.31 6.12 -1.35
N ASP A 64 6.28 6.84 -0.21
CA ASP A 64 7.32 6.76 0.81
C ASP A 64 7.41 5.35 1.40
N GLY A 65 6.26 4.71 1.63
CA GLY A 65 6.17 3.36 2.14
C GLY A 65 6.79 2.31 1.21
N ILE A 66 6.51 2.40 -0.09
CA ILE A 66 7.03 1.50 -1.13
C ILE A 66 8.54 1.65 -1.26
N VAL A 67 9.04 2.88 -1.38
CA VAL A 67 10.49 3.14 -1.46
C VAL A 67 11.20 2.75 -0.17
N GLY A 68 10.60 3.02 0.98
CA GLY A 68 11.14 2.61 2.27
C GLY A 68 11.19 1.08 2.44
N ALA A 69 10.22 0.35 1.89
CA ALA A 69 10.13 -1.10 2.02
C ALA A 69 11.07 -1.86 1.07
N PHE A 70 11.14 -1.43 -0.20
CA PHE A 70 11.87 -2.17 -1.24
C PHE A 70 13.20 -1.52 -1.61
N GLY A 71 13.35 -0.22 -1.38
CA GLY A 71 14.49 0.56 -1.85
C GLY A 71 14.44 0.84 -3.35
N VAL A 72 15.22 1.85 -3.77
CA VAL A 72 15.25 2.35 -5.15
C VAL A 72 15.68 1.27 -6.15
N ALA A 73 16.69 0.47 -5.80
CA ALA A 73 17.21 -0.57 -6.68
C ALA A 73 16.13 -1.59 -7.07
N ARG A 74 15.40 -2.12 -6.08
CA ARG A 74 14.35 -3.11 -6.34
C ARG A 74 13.17 -2.51 -7.11
N ILE A 75 12.78 -1.27 -6.81
CA ILE A 75 11.72 -0.57 -7.55
C ILE A 75 12.09 -0.42 -9.02
N ASN A 76 13.33 -0.04 -9.33
CA ASN A 76 13.78 0.09 -10.71
C ASN A 76 13.90 -1.26 -11.43
N GLU A 77 14.09 -2.37 -10.71
CA GLU A 77 14.02 -3.71 -11.30
C GLU A 77 12.58 -4.13 -11.63
N LEU A 78 11.61 -3.70 -10.82
CA LEU A 78 10.19 -4.00 -10.99
C LEU A 78 9.54 -3.11 -12.06
N ASP A 79 10.07 -1.90 -12.24
CA ASP A 79 9.66 -0.98 -13.30
C ASP A 79 10.26 -1.41 -14.64
N THR A 80 9.52 -2.28 -15.33
CA THR A 80 9.87 -2.76 -16.67
C THR A 80 9.40 -1.83 -17.79
N GLY A 81 8.75 -0.70 -17.46
CA GLY A 81 8.07 0.16 -18.42
C GLY A 81 6.82 -0.44 -19.07
N ALA A 82 6.42 -1.66 -18.68
CA ALA A 82 5.23 -2.36 -19.16
C ALA A 82 3.97 -2.06 -18.31
N GLY A 83 4.06 -1.14 -17.35
CA GLY A 83 2.97 -0.74 -16.46
C GLY A 83 3.00 -1.44 -15.11
N VAL A 84 2.08 -1.01 -14.23
CA VAL A 84 2.01 -1.42 -12.81
C VAL A 84 1.69 -2.91 -12.67
N GLU A 85 0.85 -3.47 -13.56
CA GLU A 85 0.48 -4.89 -13.59
C GLU A 85 1.71 -5.80 -13.79
N ALA A 86 2.56 -5.48 -14.76
CA ALA A 86 3.81 -6.18 -15.00
C ALA A 86 4.78 -6.05 -13.81
N GLY A 87 4.74 -4.90 -13.10
CA GLY A 87 5.47 -4.73 -11.85
C GLY A 87 5.03 -5.73 -10.78
N PHE A 88 3.72 -5.98 -10.64
CA PHE A 88 3.21 -6.95 -9.68
C PHE A 88 3.55 -8.40 -10.03
N GLU A 89 3.55 -8.77 -11.32
CA GLU A 89 3.95 -10.12 -11.74
C GLU A 89 5.42 -10.43 -11.40
N ASN A 90 6.29 -9.40 -11.40
CA ASN A 90 7.70 -9.53 -11.07
C ASN A 90 7.99 -9.44 -9.56
N MET A 91 6.96 -9.23 -8.73
CA MET A 91 7.06 -9.28 -7.28
C MET A 91 6.90 -10.71 -6.75
N THR A 92 7.63 -11.02 -5.70
CA THR A 92 7.38 -12.19 -4.87
C THR A 92 6.04 -12.04 -4.12
N ALA A 93 5.46 -13.15 -3.66
CA ALA A 93 4.23 -13.10 -2.86
C ALA A 93 4.37 -12.22 -1.60
N ALA A 94 5.54 -12.26 -0.95
CA ALA A 94 5.82 -11.43 0.23
C ALA A 94 5.88 -9.92 -0.12
N GLU A 95 6.41 -9.57 -1.30
CA GLU A 95 6.41 -8.19 -1.78
C GLU A 95 4.99 -7.73 -2.10
N GLN A 96 4.18 -8.55 -2.77
CA GLN A 96 2.76 -8.24 -3.03
C GLN A 96 1.97 -8.04 -1.73
N GLU A 97 2.17 -8.91 -0.73
CA GLU A 97 1.56 -8.75 0.60
C GLU A 97 1.99 -7.44 1.26
N LYS A 98 3.25 -7.04 1.09
CA LYS A 98 3.77 -5.80 1.65
C LYS A 98 3.16 -4.57 0.97
N VAL A 99 3.00 -4.60 -0.35
CA VAL A 99 2.27 -3.56 -1.09
C VAL A 99 0.84 -3.47 -0.59
N ALA A 100 0.14 -4.59 -0.45
CA ALA A 100 -1.24 -4.63 0.02
C ALA A 100 -1.36 -4.01 1.43
N ASP A 101 -0.45 -4.35 2.34
CA ASP A 101 -0.41 -3.76 3.68
C ASP A 101 -0.20 -2.24 3.64
N LEU A 102 0.74 -1.77 2.82
CA LEU A 102 1.03 -0.35 2.65
C LEU A 102 -0.17 0.41 2.08
N ALA A 103 -0.84 -0.14 1.07
CA ALA A 103 -2.05 0.45 0.50
C ALA A 103 -3.13 0.58 1.57
N LEU A 104 -3.42 -0.49 2.33
CA LEU A 104 -4.45 -0.52 3.37
C LEU A 104 -4.12 0.38 4.58
N ASP A 105 -2.84 0.64 4.84
CA ASP A 105 -2.41 1.55 5.91
C ASP A 105 -2.46 3.02 5.49
N CYS A 106 -2.35 3.30 4.19
CA CYS A 106 -2.35 4.67 3.65
C CYS A 106 -3.73 5.13 3.17
N VAL A 107 -4.55 4.21 2.65
CA VAL A 107 -5.85 4.48 2.04
C VAL A 107 -6.97 4.04 2.97
N ASP A 108 -7.95 4.92 3.20
CA ASP A 108 -9.19 4.55 3.89
C ASP A 108 -10.15 3.85 2.91
N PHE A 109 -9.86 2.59 2.60
CA PHE A 109 -10.69 1.79 1.69
C PHE A 109 -12.12 1.62 2.19
N LYS A 110 -12.34 1.64 3.52
CA LYS A 110 -13.70 1.59 4.09
C LYS A 110 -14.50 2.81 3.66
N LYS A 111 -13.90 3.99 3.75
CA LYS A 111 -14.52 5.24 3.30
C LYS A 111 -14.80 5.19 1.79
N ILE A 112 -13.82 4.78 0.98
CA ILE A 112 -13.98 4.68 -0.48
C ILE A 112 -15.14 3.74 -0.84
N ILE A 113 -15.20 2.56 -0.24
CA ILE A 113 -16.26 1.59 -0.52
C ILE A 113 -17.62 2.14 -0.09
N LYS A 114 -17.72 2.80 1.06
CA LYS A 114 -18.96 3.46 1.51
C LYS A 114 -19.43 4.52 0.49
N GLU A 115 -18.51 5.37 0.02
CA GLU A 115 -18.80 6.41 -0.96
C GLU A 115 -19.23 5.82 -2.31
N GLN A 116 -18.56 4.77 -2.78
CA GLN A 116 -18.94 4.07 -4.01
C GLN A 116 -20.32 3.40 -3.92
N MET A 117 -20.62 2.74 -2.79
CA MET A 117 -21.93 2.11 -2.57
C MET A 117 -23.05 3.15 -2.52
N ALA A 118 -22.83 4.28 -1.83
CA ALA A 118 -23.77 5.39 -1.82
C ALA A 118 -23.97 5.98 -3.23
N GLY A 119 -22.88 6.15 -3.99
CA GLY A 119 -22.92 6.58 -5.39
C GLY A 119 -23.68 5.60 -6.30
N ALA A 120 -23.65 4.31 -6.00
CA ALA A 120 -24.43 3.28 -6.67
C ALA A 120 -25.92 3.23 -6.24
N GLY A 121 -26.35 4.14 -5.35
CA GLY A 121 -27.74 4.25 -4.90
C GLY A 121 -28.11 3.28 -3.78
N LEU A 122 -27.14 2.64 -3.12
CA LEU A 122 -27.44 1.81 -1.96
C LEU A 122 -27.79 2.69 -0.75
N PRO A 123 -28.75 2.27 0.10
CA PRO A 123 -29.05 2.96 1.34
C PRO A 123 -27.83 3.10 2.26
N ASP A 124 -27.67 4.26 2.90
CA ASP A 124 -26.55 4.55 3.81
C ASP A 124 -26.37 3.52 4.93
N ASN A 125 -27.47 2.92 5.43
CA ASN A 125 -27.39 1.89 6.46
C ASN A 125 -26.73 0.61 5.94
N VAL A 126 -26.96 0.24 4.67
CA VAL A 126 -26.33 -0.92 4.03
C VAL A 126 -24.87 -0.63 3.75
N ALA A 127 -24.56 0.53 3.17
CA ALA A 127 -23.18 0.95 2.88
C ALA A 127 -22.33 1.02 4.15
N ASN A 128 -22.86 1.59 5.24
CA ASN A 128 -22.18 1.64 6.52
C ASN A 128 -21.95 0.25 7.12
N CYS A 129 -22.98 -0.60 7.11
CA CYS A 129 -22.85 -1.97 7.62
C CYS A 129 -21.74 -2.75 6.89
N VAL A 130 -21.68 -2.65 5.56
CA VAL A 130 -20.65 -3.33 4.76
C VAL A 130 -19.27 -2.75 5.09
N GLY A 131 -19.10 -1.43 5.01
CA GLY A 131 -17.81 -0.79 5.29
C GLY A 131 -17.27 -1.07 6.70
N ASP A 132 -18.14 -1.24 7.70
CA ASP A 132 -17.72 -1.55 9.06
C ASP A 132 -17.26 -3.01 9.22
N LYS A 133 -17.88 -3.94 8.49
CA LYS A 133 -17.56 -5.38 8.49
C LYS A 133 -16.37 -5.75 7.60
N LEU A 134 -15.97 -4.87 6.67
CA LEU A 134 -14.74 -5.05 5.88
C LEU A 134 -13.50 -4.84 6.75
N ASN A 135 -13.03 -5.89 7.40
CA ASN A 135 -11.78 -5.82 8.18
C ASN A 135 -10.53 -5.80 7.26
N LYS A 136 -9.37 -5.46 7.85
CA LYS A 136 -8.11 -5.33 7.11
C LYS A 136 -7.73 -6.63 6.40
N ASP A 137 -7.95 -7.79 7.02
CA ASP A 137 -7.60 -9.09 6.44
C ASP A 137 -8.44 -9.42 5.21
N LEU A 138 -9.75 -9.16 5.27
CA LEU A 138 -10.65 -9.33 4.12
C LEU A 138 -10.25 -8.37 2.99
N LEU A 139 -10.01 -7.10 3.30
CA LEU A 139 -9.57 -6.12 2.31
C LEU A 139 -8.22 -6.51 1.68
N LYS A 140 -7.28 -7.02 2.48
CA LYS A 140 -5.99 -7.54 2.00
C LYS A 140 -6.19 -8.74 1.08
N GLY A 141 -7.06 -9.68 1.45
CA GLY A 141 -7.40 -10.83 0.63
C GLY A 141 -7.98 -10.41 -0.72
N LEU A 142 -8.92 -9.46 -0.73
CA LEU A 142 -9.52 -8.94 -1.96
C LEU A 142 -8.50 -8.22 -2.85
N PHE A 143 -7.63 -7.41 -2.26
CA PHE A 143 -6.58 -6.70 -3.00
C PHE A 143 -5.56 -7.66 -3.63
N LEU A 144 -5.15 -8.69 -2.88
CA LEU A 144 -4.24 -9.72 -3.39
C LEU A 144 -4.89 -10.59 -4.47
N ALA A 145 -6.19 -10.89 -4.34
CA ALA A 145 -6.95 -11.58 -5.37
C ALA A 145 -6.94 -10.78 -6.68
N GLN A 146 -7.22 -9.47 -6.61
CA GLN A 146 -7.18 -8.58 -7.76
C GLN A 146 -5.79 -8.54 -8.41
N ILE A 147 -4.71 -8.44 -7.62
CA ILE A 147 -3.33 -8.49 -8.15
C ILE A 147 -3.05 -9.78 -8.91
N ARG A 148 -3.67 -10.90 -8.52
CA ARG A 148 -3.52 -12.20 -9.18
C ARG A 148 -4.46 -12.38 -10.39
N GLY A 149 -5.20 -11.34 -10.76
CA GLY A 149 -6.22 -11.40 -11.82
C GLY A 149 -7.48 -12.16 -11.43
N GLU A 150 -7.70 -12.41 -10.14
CA GLU A 150 -8.94 -12.98 -9.63
C GLU A 150 -9.97 -11.85 -9.44
N ASP A 151 -11.23 -12.15 -9.72
CA ASP A 151 -12.31 -11.18 -9.52
C ASP A 151 -12.74 -11.18 -8.03
N PRO A 152 -12.51 -10.07 -7.28
CA PRO A 152 -12.81 -9.98 -5.86
C PRO A 152 -14.32 -10.08 -5.56
N SER A 153 -15.20 -9.84 -6.54
CA SER A 153 -16.65 -9.99 -6.37
C SER A 153 -17.08 -11.45 -6.15
N ASN A 154 -16.25 -12.41 -6.56
CA ASN A 154 -16.47 -13.84 -6.31
C ASN A 154 -16.08 -14.27 -4.89
N SER A 155 -15.58 -13.36 -4.05
CA SER A 155 -15.25 -13.66 -2.66
C SER A 155 -16.50 -14.02 -1.86
N GLU A 156 -16.58 -15.28 -1.42
CA GLU A 156 -17.65 -15.76 -0.53
C GLU A 156 -17.74 -14.94 0.75
N ALA A 157 -16.59 -14.53 1.29
CA ALA A 157 -16.53 -13.70 2.49
C ALA A 157 -17.12 -12.31 2.25
N LEU A 158 -16.81 -11.69 1.11
CA LEU A 158 -17.40 -10.40 0.73
C LEU A 158 -18.93 -10.52 0.53
N MET A 159 -19.36 -11.54 -0.21
CA MET A 159 -20.80 -11.81 -0.44
C MET A 159 -21.54 -12.05 0.87
N ALA A 160 -20.95 -12.81 1.80
CA ALA A 160 -21.54 -13.06 3.11
C ALA A 160 -21.74 -11.76 3.91
N VAL A 161 -20.74 -10.86 3.89
CA VAL A 161 -20.85 -9.54 4.53
C VAL A 161 -21.97 -8.71 3.93
N VAL A 162 -22.02 -8.63 2.59
CA VAL A 162 -23.05 -7.87 1.89
C VAL A 162 -24.44 -8.40 2.19
N MET A 163 -24.66 -9.72 2.06
CA MET A 163 -25.95 -10.36 2.33
C MET A 163 -26.40 -10.18 3.79
N GLN A 164 -25.47 -10.28 4.74
CA GLN A 164 -25.77 -10.02 6.15
C GLN A 164 -26.24 -8.58 6.37
N CYS A 165 -25.68 -7.61 5.65
CA CYS A 165 -26.08 -6.21 5.76
C CYS A 165 -27.39 -5.86 5.04
N PHE A 166 -27.78 -6.65 4.03
CA PHE A 166 -29.08 -6.51 3.36
C PHE A 166 -30.23 -7.17 4.13
N THR A 167 -29.94 -8.22 4.89
CA THR A 167 -30.95 -9.05 5.58
C THR A 167 -31.01 -8.83 7.09
N GLY A 168 -30.06 -8.07 7.64
CA GLY A 168 -29.93 -7.76 9.06
C GLY A 168 -30.54 -6.43 9.50
#